data_AF-A0A355XP84-F1
#
_entry.id   AF-A0A355XP84-F1
#
_cell.length_a   1.000
_cell.length_b   1.000
_cell.length_c   1.000
_cell.angle_alpha   90.00
_cell.angle_beta   90.00
_cell.angle_gamma   90.00
#
_symmetry.space_group_name_H-M   'P 1'
#
loop_
_entity.id
_entity.type
_entity.pdbx_description
1 polymer ?
#
loop_
_entity_poly.entity_id
_entity_poly.type
_entity_poly.pdbx_seq_one_letter_code
_entity_poly.pdbx_strand_id
1 'polypeptide(L)' 'MKHDWKTTNLTQEDKALCTWAEKLTLTPGEMNENDVRNLEDEGFSHEAISDAAQVISYFNYINRIADGLGVDLEPEMIK' A
#
# COMPACT_ATOMS: atom_id res chain seq x y z
N MET A 1 -15.80 -8.61 1.05
CA MET A 1 -15.99 -7.23 1.55
C MET A 1 -14.63 -6.63 1.83
N LYS A 2 -14.30 -5.43 1.34
CA LYS A 2 -13.08 -4.72 1.72
C LYS A 2 -13.29 -4.19 3.14
N HIS A 3 -12.59 -4.75 4.12
CA HIS A 3 -12.64 -4.29 5.52
C HIS A 3 -11.60 -3.19 5.72
N ASP A 4 -11.95 -2.13 6.43
CA ASP A 4 -11.02 -1.06 6.78
C ASP A 4 -9.95 -1.62 7.72
N TRP A 5 -8.69 -1.60 7.27
CA TRP A 5 -7.54 -2.08 8.03
C TRP A 5 -7.36 -1.31 9.36
N LYS A 6 -7.90 -0.08 9.46
CA LYS A 6 -7.88 0.71 10.70
C LYS A 6 -8.74 0.10 11.80
N THR A 7 -9.65 -0.81 11.45
CA THR A 7 -10.56 -1.48 12.39
C THR A 7 -10.09 -2.86 12.82
N THR A 8 -8.95 -3.34 12.30
CA THR A 8 -8.41 -4.67 12.61
C THR A 8 -7.31 -4.61 13.67
N ASN A 9 -7.09 -5.71 14.38
CA ASN A 9 -6.06 -5.79 15.41
C ASN A 9 -4.69 -6.12 14.78
N LEU A 10 -4.11 -5.12 14.11
CA LEU A 10 -2.77 -5.19 13.52
C LEU A 10 -1.67 -4.86 14.53
N THR A 11 -0.48 -5.39 14.27
CA THR A 11 0.75 -4.98 14.95
C THR A 11 1.08 -3.51 14.63
N GLN A 12 2.00 -2.91 15.39
CA GLN A 12 2.43 -1.53 15.10
C GLN A 12 3.17 -1.45 13.75
N GLU A 13 4.01 -2.43 13.47
CA GLU A 13 4.70 -2.63 12.19
C GLU A 13 3.71 -2.65 11.00
N ASP A 14 2.67 -3.48 11.08
CA ASP A 14 1.66 -3.59 10.02
C ASP A 14 0.87 -2.28 9.83
N LYS A 15 0.54 -1.59 10.93
CA LYS A 15 -0.15 -0.28 10.85
C LYS A 15 0.74 0.78 10.21
N ALA A 16 2.03 0.79 10.51
CA ALA A 16 2.97 1.71 9.91
C ALA A 16 3.06 1.48 8.39
N LEU A 17 3.18 0.22 7.97
CA LEU A 17 3.18 -0.16 6.57
C LEU A 17 1.87 0.22 5.85
N CYS A 18 0.70 -0.05 6.45
CA CYS A 18 -0.59 0.33 5.87
C CYS A 18 -0.75 1.86 5.77
N THR A 19 -0.32 2.62 6.78
CA THR A 19 -0.35 4.08 6.78
C THR A 19 0.52 4.64 5.66
N TRP A 20 1.73 4.10 5.52
CA TRP A 20 2.66 4.49 4.47
C TRP A 20 2.13 4.15 3.07
N ALA A 21 1.53 2.97 2.90
CA ALA A 21 0.89 2.56 1.64
C ALA A 21 -0.29 3.45 1.25
N GLU A 22 -1.12 3.85 2.22
CA GLU A 22 -2.22 4.79 2.00
C GLU A 22 -1.69 6.16 1.54
N LYS A 23 -0.67 6.71 2.21
CA LYS A 23 -0.05 7.98 1.82
C LYS A 23 0.59 7.93 0.44
N LEU A 24 1.38 6.89 0.15
CA LEU A 24 2.03 6.72 -1.15
C LEU A 24 1.01 6.57 -2.29
N THR A 25 -0.17 6.01 -1.99
CA THR A 25 -1.26 5.86 -2.95
C THR A 25 -2.00 7.16 -3.22
N LEU A 26 -2.35 7.91 -2.16
CA LEU A 26 -3.22 9.09 -2.26
C LEU A 26 -2.46 10.37 -2.57
N THR A 27 -1.25 10.53 -2.01
CA THR A 27 -0.45 11.75 -2.06
C THR A 27 1.03 11.45 -2.34
N PRO A 28 1.38 10.74 -3.43
CA PRO A 28 2.77 10.40 -3.72
C PRO A 28 3.70 11.61 -3.85
N GLY A 29 3.17 12.77 -4.26
CA GLY A 29 3.93 14.02 -4.37
C GLY A 29 4.28 14.68 -3.02
N GLU A 30 3.71 14.21 -1.91
CA GLU A 30 3.96 14.73 -0.56
C GLU A 30 4.87 13.82 0.28
N MET A 31 5.38 12.76 -0.34
CA MET A 31 6.33 11.85 0.29
C MET A 31 7.65 12.56 0.59
N ASN A 32 8.25 12.25 1.74
CA ASN A 32 9.54 12.78 2.16
C ASN A 32 10.31 11.74 2.98
N GLU A 33 11.57 12.04 3.31
CA GLU A 33 12.47 11.12 4.02
C GLU A 33 11.92 10.65 5.37
N ASN A 34 11.12 11.47 6.08
CA ASN A 34 10.57 11.05 7.37
C ASN A 34 9.56 9.91 7.22
N ASP A 35 8.87 9.80 6.09
CA ASP A 35 7.95 8.69 5.86
C ASP A 35 8.69 7.34 5.78
N VAL A 36 9.92 7.36 5.25
CA VAL A 36 10.80 6.18 5.18
C VAL A 36 11.38 5.89 6.57
N ARG A 37 11.88 6.91 7.26
CA ARG A 37 12.45 6.77 8.62
C ARG A 37 11.44 6.21 9.61
N ASN A 38 10.17 6.59 9.52
CA ASN A 38 9.12 6.02 10.35
C ASN A 38 8.97 4.50 10.18
N LEU A 39 9.25 3.96 8.99
CA LEU A 39 9.26 2.50 8.78
C LEU A 39 10.54 1.87 9.36
N GLU A 40 11.69 2.53 9.19
CA GLU A 40 12.96 2.07 9.78
C GLU A 40 12.86 1.98 11.32
N ASP A 41 12.23 2.97 11.95
CA ASP A 41 12.01 3.03 13.40
C ASP A 41 11.09 1.89 13.91
N GLU A 42 10.18 1.40 13.06
CA GLU A 42 9.34 0.23 13.34
C GLU A 42 10.03 -1.10 13.02
N GLY A 43 11.28 -1.06 12.54
CA GLY A 43 12.15 -2.23 12.34
C GLY A 43 12.25 -2.73 10.90
N PHE A 44 11.68 -2.02 9.92
CA PHE A 44 11.80 -2.41 8.52
C PHE A 44 13.23 -2.19 7.99
N SER A 45 13.76 -3.18 7.26
CA SER A 45 15.01 -3.02 6.52
C SER A 45 14.80 -2.17 5.26
N HIS A 46 15.89 -1.61 4.72
CA HIS A 46 15.81 -0.83 3.48
C HIS A 46 15.31 -1.68 2.31
N GLU A 47 15.70 -2.97 2.26
CA GLU A 47 15.20 -3.93 1.27
C GLU A 47 13.70 -4.14 1.41
N ALA A 48 13.21 -4.34 2.65
CA ALA A 48 11.77 -4.49 2.90
C ALA A 48 10.97 -3.24 2.49
N ILE A 49 11.49 -2.05 2.76
CA ILE A 49 10.87 -0.79 2.34
C ILE A 49 10.85 -0.67 0.81
N SER A 50 11.95 -1.04 0.14
CA SER A 50 12.02 -1.07 -1.32
C SER A 50 11.01 -2.07 -1.93
N ASP A 51 10.88 -3.25 -1.35
CA ASP A 51 9.90 -4.25 -1.78
C ASP A 51 8.46 -3.75 -1.59
N ALA A 52 8.16 -3.17 -0.43
CA ALA A 52 6.86 -2.55 -0.16
C ALA A 52 6.54 -1.45 -1.20
N ALA A 53 7.49 -0.55 -1.48
CA ALA A 53 7.33 0.52 -2.47
C ALA A 53 6.91 -0.02 -3.85
N GLN A 54 7.59 -1.09 -4.29
CA GLN A 54 7.34 -1.72 -5.59
C GLN A 54 5.98 -2.40 -5.63
N VAL A 55 5.60 -3.15 -4.58
CA VAL A 55 4.30 -3.82 -4.51
C VAL A 55 3.16 -2.80 -4.50
N ILE A 56 3.24 -1.78 -3.65
CA ILE A 56 2.23 -0.71 -3.55
C ILE A 56 2.10 0.01 -4.90
N SER A 57 3.23 0.32 -5.54
CA SER A 57 3.25 1.00 -6.85
C SER A 57 2.68 0.12 -7.96
N TYR A 58 2.96 -1.19 -7.94
CA TYR A 58 2.44 -2.15 -8.91
C TYR A 58 0.91 -2.25 -8.83
N PHE A 59 0.34 -2.36 -7.63
CA PHE A 59 -1.12 -2.34 -7.48
C PHE A 59 -1.73 -1.02 -7.95
N ASN A 60 -1.08 0.10 -7.66
CA ASN A 60 -1.47 1.41 -8.18
C ASN A 60 -1.45 1.47 -9.71
N TYR A 61 -0.48 0.85 -10.37
CA TYR A 61 -0.44 0.74 -11.83
C TYR A 61 -1.57 -0.15 -12.36
N ILE A 62 -1.71 -1.38 -11.87
CA ILE A 62 -2.71 -2.33 -12.37
C ILE A 62 -4.14 -1.84 -12.13
N ASN A 63 -4.43 -1.22 -10.99
CA ASN A 63 -5.75 -0.63 -10.73
C ASN A 63 -6.10 0.44 -11.78
N ARG A 64 -5.13 1.29 -12.17
CA ARG A 64 -5.35 2.29 -13.23
C ARG A 64 -5.58 1.66 -14.60
N ILE A 65 -4.89 0.57 -14.92
CA ILE A 65 -5.11 -0.16 -16.18
C ILE A 65 -6.51 -0.79 -16.19
N ALA A 66 -6.86 -1.50 -15.12
CA ALA A 66 -8.15 -2.18 -15.01
C ALA A 66 -9.31 -1.18 -15.05
N ASP A 67 -9.31 -0.19 -14.15
CA ASP A 67 -10.38 0.80 -14.04
C ASP A 67 -10.41 1.73 -15.28
N GLY A 68 -9.23 2.10 -15.80
CA GLY A 68 -9.11 3.03 -16.93
C GLY A 68 -9.51 2.43 -18.28
N LEU A 69 -9.38 1.10 -18.44
CA LEU A 69 -9.79 0.40 -19.66
C LEU A 69 -11.13 -0.33 -19.51
N GLY A 70 -11.75 -0.31 -18.32
CA GLY A 70 -12.99 -1.01 -18.05
C GLY A 70 -12.85 -2.53 -18.07
N VAL A 71 -11.72 -3.04 -17.57
CA VAL A 71 -11.49 -4.48 -17.47
C VAL A 71 -12.35 -5.03 -16.34
N ASP A 72 -13.20 -6.01 -16.66
CA ASP A 72 -14.00 -6.72 -15.67
C ASP A 72 -13.10 -7.54 -14.73
N LEU A 73 -13.54 -7.70 -13.49
CA LEU A 73 -12.91 -8.64 -12.57
C LEU A 73 -13.03 -10.06 -13.14
N GLU A 74 -11.97 -10.85 -12.96
CA GLU A 74 -12.04 -12.29 -13.23
C GLU A 74 -13.23 -12.90 -12.47
N PRO A 75 -13.96 -13.87 -13.06
CA PRO A 75 -15.16 -14.44 -12.45
C PRO A 75 -14.93 -14.95 -11.02
N GLU A 76 -13.74 -15.45 -10.69
CA GLU A 76 -13.39 -15.95 -9.36
C GLU A 76 -13.23 -14.85 -8.30
N MET A 77 -13.06 -13.60 -8.72
CA MET A 77 -12.94 -12.42 -7.86
C MET A 77 -14.30 -11.77 -7.53
N ILE A 78 -15.36 -12.17 -8.26
CA ILE A 78 -16.73 -11.74 -7.99
C ILE A 78 -17.28 -12.60 -6.85
N LYS A 79 -17.34 -12.04 -5.65
CA LYS A 79 -17.80 -12.75 -4.44
C LYS A 79 -18.87 -11.98 -3.69
#